data_AF-A0A379IIF5-F1
#
_entry.id   AF-A0A379IIF5-F1
#
_cell.length_a   1.000
_cell.length_b   1.000
_cell.length_c   1.000
_cell.angle_alpha   90.00
_cell.angle_beta   90.00
_cell.angle_gamma   90.00
#
_symmetry.space_group_name_H-M   'P 1'
#
loop_
_entity.id
_entity.type
_entity.pdbx_description
1 polymer ?
#
loop_
_entity_poly.entity_id
_entity_poly.type
_entity_poly.pdbx_seq_one_letter_code
_entity_poly.pdbx_strand_id
1 'polypeptide(L)'
;MTESFSRDEIECSLAELQARVGIALAPFEASSAMHCLLDMLRAVEELINLHTIDWDDDDFERQLFGFPVIHSAESMLLLKSIRKTLATRLEQPLVDRLTMLILQGAAIGMAFILHGPAEAASGFQTLATMMGYMQSRRRHLVGLLHFIPTACRGTNLIRKEDALNVFLPIVEFNATPMMGAQYALMVKDAQKLLGIADDASAETAMLNGLFLEPERSSITEMPNSPEACQILKAKEQVPPDRLFSAAELRNDILMCEAVYAEFDLRGTEFAVAASLIRRLSKEFIEDDYWIRISTKDLARVAAEESAARSLVAALTCGADTYMECLSSYAPLALIGDHYLSTVTQLSRFAYSWRARILDRSKRFQIRAGFMFEDVVKDALEKQGFIVQDIVRINRQEFDVVSMRDGIVWNVQCKNNFVDLARVDSDAVAFARYNRRLVRAYEKALIKERNREHLLRIKLGIEFVQHMLVSRFPVVTDNPRIVVFSRITEFAARADGVLTASEVESSHV
;
A
#
# COMPACT_ATOMS: atom_id res chain seq x y z
N MET A 1 16.06 -25.32 -12.14
CA MET A 1 14.84 -25.58 -12.93
C MET A 1 13.68 -25.56 -11.97
N THR A 2 13.07 -24.39 -11.77
CA THR A 2 11.80 -24.25 -11.07
C THR A 2 10.72 -24.70 -12.04
N GLU A 3 10.00 -25.76 -11.72
CA GLU A 3 8.82 -26.16 -12.50
C GLU A 3 7.80 -25.01 -12.43
N SER A 4 7.43 -24.46 -13.59
CA SER A 4 6.37 -23.45 -13.64
C SER A 4 5.02 -24.16 -13.53
N PHE A 5 4.30 -23.90 -12.45
CA PHE A 5 2.94 -24.43 -12.24
C PHE A 5 2.04 -24.05 -13.43
N SER A 6 1.24 -25.00 -13.89
CA SER A 6 0.21 -24.75 -14.90
C SER A 6 -0.84 -23.77 -14.36
N ARG A 7 -1.55 -23.12 -15.29
CA ARG A 7 -2.63 -22.19 -14.96
C ARG A 7 -3.70 -22.87 -14.09
N ASP A 8 -4.07 -24.10 -14.45
CA ASP A 8 -5.12 -24.86 -13.79
C ASP A 8 -4.70 -25.28 -12.36
N GLU A 9 -3.42 -25.60 -12.14
CA GLU A 9 -2.88 -25.87 -10.80
C GLU A 9 -2.94 -24.63 -9.90
N ILE A 10 -2.61 -23.44 -10.43
CA ILE A 10 -2.67 -22.19 -9.68
C ILE A 10 -4.13 -21.86 -9.32
N GLU A 11 -5.08 -22.03 -10.25
CA GLU A 11 -6.51 -21.81 -9.99
C GLU A 11 -7.07 -22.80 -8.96
N CYS A 12 -6.67 -24.08 -9.03
CA CYS A 12 -7.05 -25.08 -8.03
C CYS A 12 -6.53 -24.69 -6.65
N SER A 13 -5.26 -24.27 -6.56
CA SER A 13 -4.64 -23.80 -5.32
C SER A 13 -5.37 -22.59 -4.74
N LEU A 14 -5.72 -21.61 -5.57
CA LEU A 14 -6.51 -20.43 -5.17
C LEU A 14 -7.87 -20.83 -4.57
N ALA A 15 -8.60 -21.73 -5.23
CA ALA A 15 -9.88 -22.21 -4.74
C ALA A 15 -9.76 -22.95 -3.41
N GLU A 16 -8.72 -23.78 -3.25
CA GLU A 16 -8.45 -24.48 -1.99
C GLU A 16 -8.11 -23.51 -0.86
N LEU A 17 -7.23 -22.54 -1.10
CA LEU A 17 -6.82 -21.56 -0.10
C LEU A 17 -8.02 -20.69 0.34
N GLN A 18 -8.84 -20.25 -0.61
CA GLN A 18 -10.09 -19.53 -0.36
C GLN A 18 -11.05 -20.35 0.52
N ALA A 19 -11.20 -21.65 0.23
CA ALA A 19 -12.04 -22.54 1.02
C ALA A 19 -11.50 -22.72 2.46
N ARG A 20 -10.18 -22.87 2.61
CA ARG A 20 -9.52 -23.01 3.92
C ARG A 20 -9.69 -21.79 4.81
N VAL A 21 -9.65 -20.56 4.26
CA VAL A 21 -9.97 -19.34 5.03
C VAL A 21 -11.39 -19.42 5.57
N GLY A 22 -12.36 -19.80 4.73
CA GLY A 22 -13.75 -19.96 5.15
C GLY A 22 -13.93 -21.05 6.22
N ILE A 23 -13.27 -22.20 6.07
CA ILE A 23 -13.30 -23.31 7.04
C ILE A 23 -12.70 -22.88 8.38
N ALA A 24 -11.59 -22.13 8.37
CA ALA A 24 -10.93 -21.69 9.58
C ALA A 24 -11.75 -20.68 10.38
N LEU A 25 -12.51 -19.80 9.70
CA LEU A 25 -13.39 -18.82 10.34
C LEU A 25 -14.75 -19.41 10.77
N ALA A 26 -15.25 -20.43 10.06
CA ALA A 26 -16.58 -20.99 10.27
C ALA A 26 -16.96 -21.33 11.72
N PRO A 27 -16.07 -21.86 12.59
CA PRO A 27 -16.42 -22.21 13.97
C PRO A 27 -16.75 -21.03 14.88
N PHE A 28 -16.34 -19.81 14.53
CA PHE A 28 -16.42 -18.66 15.41
C PHE A 28 -17.74 -17.91 15.29
N GLU A 29 -18.10 -17.23 16.37
CA GLU A 29 -19.23 -16.30 16.44
C GLU A 29 -18.81 -14.95 15.82
N ALA A 30 -19.61 -14.44 14.88
CA ALA A 30 -19.22 -13.31 14.04
C ALA A 30 -18.97 -12.01 14.82
N SER A 31 -19.77 -11.71 15.85
CA SER A 31 -19.61 -10.49 16.63
C SER A 31 -18.33 -10.54 17.45
N SER A 32 -18.09 -11.62 18.19
CA SER A 32 -16.85 -11.82 18.93
C SER A 32 -15.62 -11.76 18.02
N ALA A 33 -15.65 -12.42 16.85
CA ALA A 33 -14.55 -12.37 15.90
C ALA A 33 -14.29 -10.96 15.36
N MET A 34 -15.35 -10.24 14.99
CA MET A 34 -15.26 -8.87 14.49
C MET A 34 -14.62 -7.93 15.53
N HIS A 35 -15.12 -7.94 16.77
CA HIS A 35 -14.61 -7.08 17.83
C HIS A 35 -13.15 -7.41 18.19
N CYS A 36 -12.79 -8.69 18.29
CA CYS A 36 -11.41 -9.10 18.57
C CYS A 36 -10.46 -8.71 17.43
N LEU A 37 -10.85 -8.89 16.17
CA LEU A 37 -10.03 -8.50 15.03
C LEU A 37 -9.85 -6.99 14.95
N LEU A 38 -10.90 -6.23 15.20
CA LEU A 38 -10.84 -4.77 15.28
C LEU A 38 -9.90 -4.30 16.38
N ASP A 39 -10.06 -4.78 17.62
CA ASP A 39 -9.17 -4.44 18.74
C ASP A 39 -7.70 -4.78 18.43
N MET A 40 -7.47 -5.94 17.81
CA MET A 40 -6.14 -6.35 17.36
C MET A 40 -5.59 -5.43 16.26
N LEU A 41 -6.42 -5.04 15.29
CA LEU A 41 -6.06 -4.07 14.25
C LEU A 41 -5.68 -2.72 14.85
N ARG A 42 -6.40 -2.23 15.87
CA ARG A 42 -6.03 -1.00 16.59
C ARG A 42 -4.63 -1.12 17.19
N ALA A 43 -4.34 -2.21 17.91
CA ALA A 43 -3.03 -2.43 18.50
C ALA A 43 -1.92 -2.52 17.44
N VAL A 44 -2.21 -3.14 16.29
CA VAL A 44 -1.29 -3.22 15.14
C VAL A 44 -1.02 -1.82 14.55
N GLU A 45 -2.06 -1.00 14.35
CA GLU A 45 -1.88 0.37 13.87
C GLU A 45 -1.08 1.23 14.84
N GLU A 46 -1.32 1.07 16.15
CA GLU A 46 -0.58 1.77 17.21
C GLU A 46 0.90 1.34 17.21
N LEU A 47 1.19 0.05 17.08
CA LEU A 47 2.56 -0.45 16.94
C LEU A 47 3.26 0.18 15.73
N ILE A 48 2.59 0.19 14.56
CA ILE A 48 3.22 0.66 13.33
C ILE A 48 3.45 2.17 13.35
N ASN A 49 2.64 2.95 14.07
CA ASN A 49 2.83 4.39 14.17
C ASN A 49 3.64 4.80 15.42
N LEU A 50 4.15 3.84 16.21
CA LEU A 50 4.96 4.15 17.39
C LEU A 50 6.25 4.90 17.05
N HIS A 51 6.79 4.70 15.84
CA HIS A 51 7.98 5.38 15.32
C HIS A 51 7.74 6.87 14.98
N THR A 52 6.49 7.34 14.94
CA THR A 52 6.18 8.75 14.67
C THR A 52 6.28 9.62 15.92
N ILE A 53 6.45 9.01 17.09
CA ILE A 53 6.67 9.71 18.36
C ILE A 53 8.15 10.07 18.45
N ASP A 54 8.42 11.36 18.63
CA ASP A 54 9.74 11.81 19.09
C ASP A 54 9.88 11.48 20.58
N TRP A 55 10.81 10.59 20.92
CA TRP A 55 11.03 10.14 22.30
C TRP A 55 11.98 11.05 23.08
N ASP A 56 12.72 11.92 22.40
CA ASP A 56 13.84 12.71 22.96
C ASP A 56 14.86 11.85 23.75
N ASP A 57 14.95 10.55 23.44
CA ASP A 57 15.77 9.56 24.14
C ASP A 57 16.13 8.39 23.21
N ASP A 58 17.26 8.53 22.51
CA ASP A 58 17.78 7.52 21.57
C ASP A 58 18.08 6.16 22.24
N ASP A 59 18.39 6.16 23.54
CA ASP A 59 18.67 4.93 24.28
C ASP A 59 17.38 4.15 24.53
N PHE A 60 16.34 4.88 24.96
CA PHE A 60 15.00 4.30 25.10
C PHE A 60 14.45 3.83 23.75
N GLU A 61 14.61 4.62 22.69
CA GLU A 61 14.13 4.23 21.35
C GLU A 61 14.78 2.93 20.87
N ARG A 62 16.12 2.82 21.01
CA ARG A 62 16.84 1.58 20.70
C ARG A 62 16.40 0.41 21.56
N GLN A 63 16.13 0.64 22.84
CA GLN A 63 15.65 -0.38 23.77
C GLN A 63 14.23 -0.86 23.43
N LEU A 64 13.34 0.07 23.05
CA LEU A 64 11.96 -0.20 22.67
C LEU A 64 11.91 -1.03 21.40
N PHE A 65 12.51 -0.54 20.31
CA PHE A 65 12.46 -1.22 19.02
C PHE A 65 13.34 -2.48 18.96
N GLY A 66 14.40 -2.53 19.78
CA GLY A 66 15.24 -3.71 19.98
C GLY A 66 14.68 -4.74 20.97
N PHE A 67 13.51 -4.50 21.58
CA PHE A 67 12.95 -5.42 22.58
C PHE A 67 12.75 -6.83 22.00
N PRO A 68 13.28 -7.90 22.66
CA PRO A 68 13.23 -9.26 22.12
C PRO A 68 11.85 -9.89 22.33
N VAL A 69 10.98 -9.83 21.32
CA VAL A 69 9.57 -10.22 21.43
C VAL A 69 9.41 -11.71 21.73
N ILE A 70 10.03 -12.61 20.95
CA ILE A 70 10.00 -14.07 21.19
C ILE A 70 10.46 -14.44 22.61
N HIS A 71 11.45 -13.73 23.16
CA HIS A 71 12.00 -13.96 24.49
C HIS A 71 11.39 -13.02 25.55
N SER A 72 10.16 -12.56 25.35
CA SER A 72 9.50 -11.62 26.27
C SER A 72 9.42 -12.14 27.70
N ALA A 73 9.21 -13.46 27.88
CA ALA A 73 9.17 -14.11 29.19
C ALA A 73 10.50 -13.99 29.97
N GLU A 74 11.64 -14.04 29.27
CA GLU A 74 12.97 -13.86 29.85
C GLU A 74 13.28 -12.37 30.10
N SER A 75 12.59 -11.48 29.38
CA SER A 75 12.79 -10.03 29.38
C SER A 75 11.69 -9.26 30.12
N MET A 76 11.01 -9.87 31.09
CA MET A 76 9.87 -9.26 31.79
C MET A 76 10.22 -7.98 32.56
N LEU A 77 11.42 -7.89 33.16
CA LEU A 77 11.88 -6.67 33.83
C LEU A 77 12.09 -5.53 32.85
N LEU A 78 12.65 -5.85 31.67
CA LEU A 78 12.84 -4.90 30.58
C LEU A 78 11.49 -4.41 30.05
N LEU A 79 10.55 -5.33 29.79
CA LEU A 79 9.18 -4.99 29.35
C LEU A 79 8.48 -4.09 30.37
N LYS A 80 8.62 -4.37 31.68
CA LYS A 80 8.08 -3.52 32.75
C LYS A 80 8.70 -2.12 32.74
N SER A 81 10.00 -2.01 32.48
CA SER A 81 10.69 -0.71 32.35
C SER A 81 10.16 0.06 31.15
N ILE A 82 10.11 -0.57 29.97
CA ILE A 82 9.58 0.04 28.75
C ILE A 82 8.15 0.52 28.97
N ARG A 83 7.29 -0.34 29.53
CA ARG A 83 5.89 0.00 29.86
C ARG A 83 5.79 1.22 30.75
N LYS A 84 6.64 1.34 31.77
CA LYS A 84 6.68 2.49 32.66
C LYS A 84 7.05 3.78 31.91
N THR A 85 8.04 3.72 31.03
CA THR A 85 8.45 4.87 30.21
C THR A 85 7.36 5.27 29.22
N LEU A 86 6.76 4.30 28.52
CA LEU A 86 5.62 4.56 27.62
C LEU A 86 4.47 5.28 28.34
N ALA A 87 4.12 4.83 29.55
CA ALA A 87 3.05 5.41 30.37
C ALA A 87 3.34 6.84 30.88
N THR A 88 4.54 7.38 30.66
CA THR A 88 4.83 8.80 30.93
C THR A 88 4.35 9.74 29.82
N ARG A 89 4.23 9.23 28.59
CA ARG A 89 3.79 10.01 27.42
C ARG A 89 2.43 9.56 26.89
N LEU A 90 2.09 8.28 27.02
CA LEU A 90 0.92 7.67 26.39
C LEU A 90 -0.14 7.24 27.41
N GLU A 91 -1.40 7.23 26.97
CA GLU A 91 -2.53 6.76 27.75
C GLU A 91 -2.37 5.27 28.15
N GLN A 92 -2.81 4.93 29.36
CA GLN A 92 -2.70 3.57 29.89
C GLN A 92 -3.35 2.50 29.00
N PRO A 93 -4.54 2.73 28.38
CA PRO A 93 -5.14 1.76 27.47
C PRO A 93 -4.27 1.40 26.26
N LEU A 94 -3.57 2.38 25.66
CA LEU A 94 -2.64 2.15 24.56
C LEU A 94 -1.47 1.29 25.03
N VAL A 95 -0.87 1.66 26.16
CA VAL A 95 0.23 0.91 26.76
C VAL A 95 -0.17 -0.54 27.07
N ASP A 96 -1.40 -0.76 27.53
CA ASP A 96 -1.95 -2.10 27.78
C ASP A 96 -2.13 -2.91 26.50
N ARG A 97 -2.70 -2.30 25.45
CA ARG A 97 -2.84 -2.94 24.12
C ARG A 97 -1.49 -3.32 23.54
N LEU A 98 -0.50 -2.43 23.59
CA LEU A 98 0.85 -2.72 23.09
C LEU A 98 1.52 -3.83 23.90
N THR A 99 1.39 -3.82 25.24
CA THR A 99 1.91 -4.91 26.09
C THR A 99 1.27 -6.24 25.71
N MET A 100 -0.07 -6.28 25.55
CA MET A 100 -0.79 -7.49 25.15
C MET A 100 -0.34 -7.98 23.78
N LEU A 101 -0.20 -7.08 22.81
CA LEU A 101 0.26 -7.40 21.47
C LEU A 101 1.67 -8.02 21.50
N ILE A 102 2.59 -7.47 22.29
CA ILE A 102 3.95 -8.04 22.47
C ILE A 102 3.88 -9.46 23.04
N LEU A 103 3.06 -9.70 24.06
CA LEU A 103 2.93 -11.02 24.69
C LEU A 103 2.30 -12.05 23.72
N GLN A 104 1.28 -11.63 22.97
CA GLN A 104 0.71 -12.44 21.90
C GLN A 104 1.74 -12.71 20.78
N GLY A 105 2.53 -11.69 20.43
CA GLY A 105 3.62 -11.76 19.47
C GLY A 105 4.68 -12.80 19.86
N ALA A 106 5.01 -12.86 21.16
CA ALA A 106 5.90 -13.88 21.69
C ALA A 106 5.33 -15.30 21.51
N ALA A 107 4.05 -15.49 21.88
CA ALA A 107 3.38 -16.77 21.77
C ALA A 107 3.28 -17.27 20.32
N ILE A 108 2.84 -16.42 19.40
CA ILE A 108 2.71 -16.78 17.98
C ILE A 108 4.09 -16.94 17.31
N GLY A 109 5.07 -16.11 17.70
CA GLY A 109 6.44 -16.23 17.21
C GLY A 109 7.04 -17.60 17.56
N MET A 110 6.86 -18.04 18.81
CA MET A 110 7.25 -19.39 19.23
C MET A 110 6.47 -20.49 18.50
N ALA A 111 5.17 -20.31 18.27
CA ALA A 111 4.38 -21.26 17.49
C ALA A 111 4.90 -21.38 16.04
N PHE A 112 5.30 -20.27 15.41
CA PHE A 112 5.93 -20.29 14.09
C PHE A 112 7.30 -20.95 14.09
N ILE A 113 8.11 -20.79 15.15
CA ILE A 113 9.37 -21.54 15.28
C ILE A 113 9.12 -23.05 15.29
N LEU A 114 8.10 -23.49 16.03
CA LEU A 114 7.82 -24.92 16.24
C LEU A 114 7.09 -25.58 15.06
N HIS A 115 6.23 -24.82 14.37
CA HIS A 115 5.23 -25.38 13.46
C HIS A 115 5.04 -24.61 12.15
N GLY A 116 5.68 -23.43 12.00
CA GLY A 116 5.47 -22.53 10.88
C GLY A 116 6.72 -22.29 10.03
N PRO A 117 6.60 -21.41 9.01
CA PRO A 117 7.75 -21.00 8.20
C PRO A 117 8.71 -20.14 9.02
N ALA A 118 10.02 -20.37 8.84
CA ALA A 118 11.08 -19.67 9.57
C ALA A 118 11.04 -18.15 9.33
N GLU A 119 10.61 -17.73 8.14
CA GLU A 119 10.43 -16.33 7.76
C GLU A 119 9.36 -15.64 8.61
N ALA A 120 8.24 -16.33 8.92
CA ALA A 120 7.21 -15.76 9.78
C ALA A 120 7.72 -15.60 11.22
N ALA A 121 8.46 -16.59 11.73
CA ALA A 121 9.10 -16.51 13.05
C ALA A 121 10.10 -15.35 13.13
N SER A 122 10.86 -15.07 12.06
CA SER A 122 11.80 -13.95 12.00
C SER A 122 11.13 -12.59 12.24
N GLY A 123 9.84 -12.47 11.89
CA GLY A 123 9.03 -11.31 12.18
C GLY A 123 8.92 -10.99 13.67
N PHE A 124 9.11 -11.94 14.58
CA PHE A 124 8.91 -11.73 16.02
C PHE A 124 10.21 -11.71 16.83
N GLN A 125 11.35 -11.52 16.18
CA GLN A 125 12.64 -11.43 16.88
C GLN A 125 12.73 -10.19 17.77
N THR A 126 12.39 -9.03 17.20
CA THR A 126 12.36 -7.75 17.92
C THR A 126 11.03 -7.02 17.69
N LEU A 127 10.79 -5.95 18.46
CA LEU A 127 9.62 -5.11 18.23
C LEU A 127 9.66 -4.44 16.84
N ALA A 128 10.84 -4.07 16.35
CA ALA A 128 11.04 -3.53 15.01
C ALA A 128 10.69 -4.55 13.91
N THR A 129 11.16 -5.80 14.02
CA THR A 129 10.80 -6.83 13.04
C THR A 129 9.31 -7.14 13.10
N MET A 130 8.70 -7.07 14.29
CA MET A 130 7.27 -7.33 14.48
C MET A 130 6.44 -6.24 13.82
N MET A 131 6.87 -4.99 13.96
CA MET A 131 6.27 -3.85 13.26
C MET A 131 6.28 -4.06 11.75
N GLY A 132 7.42 -4.43 11.16
CA GLY A 132 7.53 -4.72 9.73
C GLY A 132 6.66 -5.91 9.28
N TYR A 133 6.64 -6.99 10.08
CA TYR A 133 5.79 -8.15 9.84
C TYR A 133 4.31 -7.75 9.82
N MET A 134 3.81 -7.07 10.85
CA MET A 134 2.41 -6.66 10.93
C MET A 134 2.03 -5.66 9.83
N GLN A 135 2.95 -4.76 9.47
CA GLN A 135 2.73 -3.83 8.36
C GLN A 135 2.48 -4.56 7.04
N SER A 136 3.26 -5.60 6.75
CA SER A 136 3.05 -6.41 5.53
C SER A 136 1.77 -7.25 5.56
N ARG A 137 1.24 -7.60 6.74
CA ARG A 137 0.01 -8.41 6.91
C ARG A 137 -1.26 -7.58 7.07
N ARG A 138 -1.14 -6.25 7.16
CA ARG A 138 -2.25 -5.32 7.42
C ARG A 138 -3.42 -5.47 6.45
N ARG A 139 -3.16 -5.54 5.13
CA ARG A 139 -4.18 -5.72 4.09
C ARG A 139 -4.93 -7.05 4.26
N HIS A 140 -4.23 -8.11 4.67
CA HIS A 140 -4.83 -9.42 4.91
C HIS A 140 -5.78 -9.43 6.11
N LEU A 141 -5.40 -8.75 7.19
CA LEU A 141 -6.22 -8.60 8.39
C LEU A 141 -7.48 -7.79 8.11
N VAL A 142 -7.38 -6.69 7.34
CA VAL A 142 -8.55 -5.93 6.90
C VAL A 142 -9.45 -6.76 5.97
N GLY A 143 -8.88 -7.57 5.08
CA GLY A 143 -9.67 -8.49 4.26
C GLY A 143 -10.50 -9.47 5.12
N LEU A 144 -9.94 -9.96 6.24
CA LEU A 144 -10.67 -10.87 7.14
C LEU A 144 -11.85 -10.17 7.78
N LEU A 145 -11.70 -8.89 8.13
CA LEU A 145 -12.75 -8.07 8.70
C LEU A 145 -14.00 -8.03 7.81
N HIS A 146 -13.81 -7.89 6.50
CA HIS A 146 -14.91 -7.88 5.54
C HIS A 146 -15.49 -9.27 5.24
N PHE A 147 -14.71 -10.33 5.47
CA PHE A 147 -15.14 -11.71 5.20
C PHE A 147 -15.81 -12.39 6.40
N ILE A 148 -15.51 -11.96 7.64
CA ILE A 148 -16.13 -12.47 8.87
C ILE A 148 -17.66 -12.56 8.80
N PRO A 149 -18.40 -11.53 8.31
CA PRO A 149 -19.86 -11.54 8.33
C PRO A 149 -20.49 -12.70 7.56
N THR A 150 -19.80 -13.20 6.52
CA THR A 150 -20.28 -14.31 5.68
C THR A 150 -19.60 -15.63 6.03
N ALA A 151 -18.38 -15.59 6.57
CA ALA A 151 -17.59 -16.79 6.88
C ALA A 151 -17.92 -17.41 8.25
N CYS A 152 -18.05 -16.59 9.30
CA CYS A 152 -18.30 -17.03 10.67
C CYS A 152 -19.75 -17.52 10.84
N ARG A 153 -19.92 -18.80 11.21
CA ARG A 153 -21.23 -19.46 11.28
C ARG A 153 -21.45 -20.24 12.59
N GLY A 154 -20.48 -20.20 13.49
CA GLY A 154 -20.48 -20.97 14.72
C GLY A 154 -20.78 -20.12 15.95
N THR A 155 -20.45 -20.69 17.12
CA THR A 155 -20.73 -20.09 18.42
C THR A 155 -19.48 -19.94 19.28
N ASN A 156 -18.30 -20.30 18.76
CA ASN A 156 -17.06 -20.18 19.53
C ASN A 156 -16.69 -18.71 19.67
N LEU A 157 -16.52 -18.28 20.92
CA LEU A 157 -16.08 -16.92 21.22
C LEU A 157 -14.55 -16.86 21.12
N ILE A 158 -14.03 -15.83 20.47
CA ILE A 158 -12.61 -15.49 20.48
C ILE A 158 -12.35 -14.63 21.71
N ARG A 159 -11.32 -14.99 22.47
CA ARG A 159 -10.84 -14.19 23.58
C ARG A 159 -9.84 -13.17 23.08
N LYS A 160 -9.81 -11.98 23.69
CA LYS A 160 -8.91 -10.89 23.26
C LYS A 160 -7.44 -11.32 23.33
N GLU A 161 -7.10 -12.13 24.33
CA GLU A 161 -5.78 -12.68 24.58
C GLU A 161 -5.35 -13.71 23.51
N ASP A 162 -6.30 -14.26 22.75
CA ASP A 162 -6.05 -15.27 21.71
C ASP A 162 -6.19 -14.72 20.29
N ALA A 163 -6.65 -13.48 20.11
CA ALA A 163 -6.97 -12.91 18.79
C ALA A 163 -5.84 -13.08 17.77
N LEU A 164 -4.60 -12.74 18.14
CA LEU A 164 -3.44 -12.89 17.27
C LEU A 164 -3.18 -14.35 16.89
N ASN A 165 -3.32 -15.27 17.85
CA ASN A 165 -3.12 -16.71 17.66
C ASN A 165 -4.22 -17.35 16.80
N VAL A 166 -5.39 -16.72 16.69
CA VAL A 166 -6.47 -17.16 15.80
C VAL A 166 -6.26 -16.62 14.39
N PHE A 167 -6.05 -15.31 14.25
CA PHE A 167 -6.08 -14.67 12.93
C PHE A 167 -4.77 -14.81 12.15
N LEU A 168 -3.60 -14.77 12.80
CA LEU A 168 -2.34 -14.85 12.07
C LEU A 168 -2.11 -16.20 11.38
N PRO A 169 -2.44 -17.37 11.96
CA PRO A 169 -2.35 -18.63 11.22
C PRO A 169 -3.23 -18.65 9.96
N ILE A 170 -4.43 -18.05 10.02
CA ILE A 170 -5.30 -17.92 8.85
C ILE A 170 -4.59 -17.11 7.77
N VAL A 171 -3.99 -15.98 8.17
CA VAL A 171 -3.24 -15.12 7.26
C VAL A 171 -2.03 -15.84 6.67
N GLU A 172 -1.16 -16.40 7.51
CA GLU A 172 0.14 -16.92 7.09
C GLU A 172 0.03 -18.19 6.26
N PHE A 173 -0.87 -19.11 6.63
CA PHE A 173 -0.99 -20.39 5.93
C PHE A 173 -1.98 -20.37 4.77
N ASN A 174 -2.84 -19.35 4.67
CA ASN A 174 -3.86 -19.30 3.62
C ASN A 174 -3.84 -17.97 2.85
N ALA A 175 -3.99 -16.84 3.54
CA ALA A 175 -4.14 -15.54 2.86
C ALA A 175 -2.89 -15.09 2.09
N THR A 176 -1.71 -15.20 2.69
CA THR A 176 -0.44 -14.81 2.07
C THR A 176 -0.13 -15.71 0.87
N PRO A 177 -0.18 -17.05 0.98
CA PRO A 177 -0.05 -17.94 -0.18
C PRO A 177 -1.09 -17.67 -1.27
N MET A 178 -2.32 -17.32 -0.90
CA MET A 178 -3.40 -17.04 -1.85
C MET A 178 -3.09 -15.79 -2.69
N MET A 179 -2.63 -14.70 -2.07
CA MET A 179 -2.16 -13.53 -2.82
C MET A 179 -0.94 -13.84 -3.69
N GLY A 180 0.01 -14.66 -3.19
CA GLY A 180 1.15 -15.11 -3.97
C GLY A 180 0.72 -15.88 -5.22
N ALA A 181 -0.23 -16.82 -5.08
CA ALA A 181 -0.80 -17.57 -6.20
C ALA A 181 -1.55 -16.66 -7.19
N GLN A 182 -2.27 -15.66 -6.70
CA GLN A 182 -2.97 -14.69 -7.55
C GLN A 182 -1.98 -13.86 -8.38
N TYR A 183 -0.91 -13.37 -7.77
CA TYR A 183 0.14 -12.63 -8.48
C TYR A 183 0.88 -13.52 -9.48
N ALA A 184 1.15 -14.78 -9.13
CA ALA A 184 1.72 -15.75 -10.07
C ALA A 184 0.78 -15.96 -11.29
N LEU A 185 -0.54 -16.07 -11.06
CA LEU A 185 -1.52 -16.18 -12.13
C LEU A 185 -1.53 -14.92 -13.02
N MET A 186 -1.51 -13.73 -12.41
CA MET A 186 -1.44 -12.44 -13.12
C MET A 186 -0.20 -12.34 -14.01
N VAL A 187 0.97 -12.71 -13.48
CA VAL A 187 2.24 -12.73 -14.23
C VAL A 187 2.17 -13.72 -15.38
N LYS A 188 1.72 -14.96 -15.11
CA LYS A 188 1.64 -16.02 -16.12
C LYS A 188 0.70 -15.66 -17.27
N ASP A 189 -0.49 -15.14 -16.96
CA ASP A 189 -1.44 -14.70 -17.99
C ASP A 189 -0.91 -13.48 -18.76
N ALA A 190 -0.19 -12.56 -18.10
CA ALA A 190 0.46 -11.43 -18.76
C ALA A 190 1.58 -11.87 -19.71
N GLN A 191 2.47 -12.76 -19.28
CA GLN A 191 3.55 -13.32 -20.10
C GLN A 191 2.99 -14.06 -21.32
N LYS A 192 1.99 -14.92 -21.11
CA LYS A 192 1.30 -15.65 -22.17
C LYS A 192 0.66 -14.70 -23.19
N LEU A 193 0.01 -13.63 -22.74
CA LEU A 193 -0.65 -12.68 -23.64
C LEU A 193 0.34 -11.78 -24.40
N LEU A 194 1.53 -11.56 -23.85
CA LEU A 194 2.65 -10.88 -24.51
C LEU A 194 3.42 -11.80 -25.46
N GLY A 195 3.35 -13.12 -25.28
CA GLY A 195 4.11 -14.10 -26.05
C GLY A 195 5.58 -14.19 -25.61
N ILE A 196 5.86 -13.83 -24.36
CA ILE A 196 7.20 -13.91 -23.75
C ILE A 196 7.34 -15.23 -22.98
N ALA A 197 8.58 -15.67 -22.77
CA ALA A 197 8.85 -16.93 -22.07
C ALA A 197 8.27 -16.92 -20.65
N ASP A 198 7.83 -18.10 -20.20
CA ASP A 198 7.40 -18.31 -18.82
C ASP A 198 8.62 -18.19 -17.92
N ASP A 199 8.58 -17.21 -17.02
CA ASP A 199 9.61 -16.99 -16.00
C ASP A 199 8.93 -17.07 -14.64
N ALA A 200 9.15 -18.20 -13.96
CA ALA A 200 8.63 -18.46 -12.63
C ALA A 200 9.20 -17.53 -11.55
N SER A 201 10.27 -16.78 -11.84
CA SER A 201 10.84 -15.75 -10.96
C SER A 201 10.32 -14.35 -11.25
N ALA A 202 9.50 -14.17 -12.29
CA ALA A 202 8.90 -12.88 -12.59
C ALA A 202 7.84 -12.53 -11.54
N GLU A 203 7.93 -11.30 -11.03
CA GLU A 203 7.03 -10.78 -10.01
C GLU A 203 6.44 -9.45 -10.44
N THR A 204 5.20 -9.19 -10.04
CA THR A 204 4.59 -7.85 -10.06
C THR A 204 4.99 -7.09 -8.81
N ALA A 205 5.84 -6.07 -8.95
CA ALA A 205 6.22 -5.18 -7.86
C ALA A 205 5.08 -4.20 -7.50
N MET A 206 4.00 -4.74 -6.92
CA MET A 206 2.74 -4.03 -6.64
C MET A 206 2.82 -2.97 -5.55
N LEU A 207 3.75 -3.13 -4.61
CA LEU A 207 3.88 -2.27 -3.44
C LEU A 207 5.26 -1.61 -3.43
N ASN A 208 5.37 -0.46 -2.77
CA ASN A 208 6.66 0.16 -2.44
C ASN A 208 7.30 -0.51 -1.21
N GLY A 209 8.50 -0.07 -0.82
CA GLY A 209 9.21 -0.62 0.35
C GLY A 209 8.51 -0.43 1.71
N LEU A 210 7.44 0.36 1.77
CA LEU A 210 6.58 0.54 2.94
C LEU A 210 5.28 -0.28 2.84
N PHE A 211 5.18 -1.22 1.90
CA PHE A 211 3.99 -2.01 1.61
C PHE A 211 2.76 -1.18 1.22
N LEU A 212 2.98 0.01 0.64
CA LEU A 212 1.93 0.89 0.15
C LEU A 212 1.79 0.77 -1.37
N GLU A 213 0.55 0.87 -1.84
CA GLU A 213 0.26 0.92 -3.27
C GLU A 213 0.80 2.21 -3.91
N PRO A 214 1.25 2.17 -5.17
CA PRO A 214 1.72 3.34 -5.88
C PRO A 214 0.58 4.33 -6.11
N GLU A 215 0.83 5.59 -5.75
CA GLU A 215 -0.04 6.71 -6.08
C GLU A 215 0.55 7.54 -7.23
N ARG A 216 -0.33 8.22 -8.00
CA ARG A 216 0.10 9.20 -9.01
C ARG A 216 0.96 10.30 -8.40
N SER A 217 0.53 10.79 -7.25
CA SER A 217 1.27 11.74 -6.43
C SER A 217 0.81 11.56 -4.99
N SER A 218 1.78 11.27 -4.12
CA SER A 218 1.56 11.19 -2.68
C SER A 218 1.46 12.59 -2.07
N ILE A 219 0.83 12.66 -0.90
CA ILE A 219 0.69 13.93 -0.17
C ILE A 219 2.05 14.57 0.18
N THR A 220 3.10 13.76 0.32
CA THR A 220 4.47 14.20 0.61
C THR A 220 5.21 14.74 -0.62
N GLU A 221 4.79 14.38 -1.84
CA GLU A 221 5.37 14.92 -3.06
C GLU A 221 4.77 16.29 -3.42
N MET A 222 3.55 16.57 -2.98
CA MET A 222 2.81 17.78 -3.31
C MET A 222 3.38 19.02 -2.62
N PRO A 223 3.63 20.13 -3.35
CA PRO A 223 4.16 21.34 -2.76
C PRO A 223 3.10 22.07 -1.92
N ASN A 224 3.53 22.67 -0.81
CA ASN A 224 2.66 23.53 0.01
C ASN A 224 2.46 24.89 -0.69
N SER A 225 1.24 25.15 -1.16
CA SER A 225 0.85 26.46 -1.68
C SER A 225 0.52 27.44 -0.55
N PRO A 226 0.56 28.78 -0.78
CA PRO A 226 0.10 29.76 0.21
C PRO A 226 -1.35 29.52 0.67
N GLU A 227 -2.21 29.06 -0.25
CA GLU A 227 -3.58 28.65 0.05
C GLU A 227 -3.61 27.43 0.98
N ALA A 228 -2.79 26.41 0.70
CA ALA A 228 -2.66 25.24 1.55
C ALA A 228 -2.24 25.64 2.97
N CYS A 229 -1.22 26.49 3.12
CA CYS A 229 -0.77 27.01 4.41
C CYS A 229 -1.89 27.74 5.16
N GLN A 230 -2.76 28.48 4.45
CA GLN A 230 -3.90 29.17 5.06
C GLN A 230 -4.98 28.17 5.53
N ILE A 231 -5.29 27.14 4.74
CA ILE A 231 -6.24 26.09 5.10
C ILE A 231 -5.75 25.33 6.34
N LEU A 232 -4.45 25.02 6.41
CA LEU A 232 -3.85 24.26 7.50
C LEU A 232 -3.82 25.00 8.85
N LYS A 233 -4.10 26.31 8.88
CA LYS A 233 -4.30 27.04 10.15
C LYS A 233 -5.55 26.59 10.90
N ALA A 234 -6.50 25.95 10.21
CA ALA A 234 -7.72 25.42 10.81
C ALA A 234 -7.54 24.03 11.43
N LYS A 235 -6.31 23.51 11.52
CA LYS A 235 -6.05 22.22 12.18
C LYS A 235 -6.56 22.24 13.62
N GLU A 236 -7.27 21.17 13.96
CA GLU A 236 -7.70 20.92 15.33
C GLU A 236 -6.50 20.51 16.17
N GLN A 237 -6.52 20.86 17.46
CA GLN A 237 -5.54 20.33 18.41
C GLN A 237 -5.73 18.83 18.56
N VAL A 238 -4.62 18.10 18.53
CA VAL A 238 -4.60 16.64 18.70
C VAL A 238 -4.10 16.30 20.11
N PRO A 239 -4.67 15.30 20.78
CA PRO A 239 -4.16 14.88 22.08
C PRO A 239 -2.77 14.24 21.91
N PRO A 240 -1.75 14.66 22.69
CA PRO A 240 -0.39 14.15 22.54
C PRO A 240 -0.19 12.77 23.20
N ASP A 241 -1.19 12.27 23.93
CA ASP A 241 -1.13 11.04 24.73
C ASP A 241 -1.62 9.79 23.98
N ARG A 242 -2.00 9.94 22.71
CA ARG A 242 -2.51 8.88 21.85
C ARG A 242 -1.95 9.03 20.45
N LEU A 243 -1.95 7.93 19.71
CA LEU A 243 -1.50 7.88 18.31
C LEU A 243 -2.61 8.14 17.30
N PHE A 244 -3.87 8.04 17.73
CA PHE A 244 -5.04 8.23 16.87
C PHE A 244 -6.17 8.89 17.63
N SER A 245 -6.90 9.73 16.93
CA SER A 245 -8.03 10.50 17.43
C SER A 245 -8.97 10.87 16.29
N ALA A 246 -10.21 11.22 16.63
CA ALA A 246 -11.14 11.77 15.67
C ALA A 246 -10.67 13.14 15.13
N ALA A 247 -9.92 13.90 15.94
CA ALA A 247 -9.30 15.16 15.50
C ALA A 247 -8.24 14.91 14.42
N GLU A 248 -7.41 13.87 14.56
CA GLU A 248 -6.45 13.47 13.53
C GLU A 248 -7.12 13.10 12.22
N LEU A 249 -8.20 12.29 12.24
CA LEU A 249 -8.97 11.99 11.04
C LEU A 249 -9.48 13.26 10.34
N ARG A 250 -9.99 14.24 11.09
CA ARG A 250 -10.46 15.51 10.51
C ARG A 250 -9.31 16.36 9.98
N ASN A 251 -8.16 16.32 10.64
CA ASN A 251 -6.92 16.96 10.18
C ASN A 251 -6.34 16.31 8.93
N ASP A 252 -6.46 14.98 8.76
CA ASP A 252 -6.07 14.26 7.54
C ASP A 252 -6.90 14.70 6.35
N ILE A 253 -8.21 14.83 6.53
CA ILE A 253 -9.12 15.34 5.50
C ILE A 253 -8.77 16.80 5.17
N LEU A 254 -8.53 17.63 6.20
CA LEU A 254 -8.11 19.02 6.01
C LEU A 254 -6.78 19.10 5.24
N MET A 255 -5.84 18.20 5.53
CA MET A 255 -4.56 18.11 4.82
C MET A 255 -4.78 17.74 3.36
N CYS A 256 -5.63 16.75 3.06
CA CYS A 256 -6.00 16.44 1.68
C CYS A 256 -6.60 17.66 0.95
N GLU A 257 -7.54 18.36 1.58
CA GLU A 257 -8.13 19.56 0.98
C GLU A 257 -7.11 20.68 0.74
N ALA A 258 -6.17 20.87 1.67
CA ALA A 258 -5.14 21.89 1.57
C ALA A 258 -4.13 21.57 0.46
N VAL A 259 -3.57 20.37 0.50
CA VAL A 259 -2.48 19.95 -0.39
C VAL A 259 -2.95 19.84 -1.84
N TYR A 260 -4.21 19.48 -2.06
CA TYR A 260 -4.80 19.35 -3.40
C TYR A 260 -5.71 20.52 -3.78
N ALA A 261 -5.65 21.65 -3.07
CA ALA A 261 -6.44 22.85 -3.35
C ALA A 261 -6.26 23.36 -4.78
N GLU A 262 -5.04 23.23 -5.34
CA GLU A 262 -4.72 23.62 -6.73
C GLU A 262 -5.64 22.97 -7.79
N PHE A 263 -6.23 21.83 -7.46
CA PHE A 263 -7.08 21.04 -8.37
C PHE A 263 -8.57 21.13 -8.03
N ASP A 264 -8.96 22.10 -7.20
CA ASP A 264 -10.35 22.30 -6.76
C ASP A 264 -10.95 21.03 -6.14
N LEU A 265 -10.19 20.33 -5.28
CA LEU A 265 -10.67 19.10 -4.65
C LEU A 265 -12.00 19.31 -3.88
N ARG A 266 -12.19 20.48 -3.28
CA ARG A 266 -13.43 20.86 -2.57
C ARG A 266 -14.63 21.08 -3.50
N GLY A 267 -14.41 21.35 -4.79
CA GLY A 267 -15.46 21.43 -5.81
C GLY A 267 -15.92 20.06 -6.35
N THR A 268 -15.38 18.95 -5.83
CA THR A 268 -15.64 17.59 -6.33
C THR A 268 -16.46 16.73 -5.35
N GLU A 269 -16.81 15.51 -5.76
CA GLU A 269 -17.45 14.49 -4.91
C GLU A 269 -16.60 14.14 -3.66
N PHE A 270 -15.30 14.47 -3.63
CA PHE A 270 -14.49 14.33 -2.41
C PHE A 270 -15.03 15.18 -1.25
N ALA A 271 -15.56 16.38 -1.49
CA ALA A 271 -16.11 17.23 -0.44
C ALA A 271 -17.30 16.56 0.27
N VAL A 272 -18.12 15.82 -0.47
CA VAL A 272 -19.25 15.06 0.09
C VAL A 272 -18.73 13.90 0.94
N ALA A 273 -17.74 13.15 0.45
CA ALA A 273 -17.09 12.10 1.24
C ALA A 273 -16.44 12.66 2.52
N ALA A 274 -15.73 13.78 2.41
CA ALA A 274 -15.10 14.48 3.52
C ALA A 274 -16.12 14.97 4.55
N SER A 275 -17.26 15.52 4.11
CA SER A 275 -18.36 15.93 4.99
C SER A 275 -18.95 14.75 5.75
N LEU A 276 -19.25 13.66 5.02
CA LEU A 276 -19.75 12.42 5.59
C LEU A 276 -18.80 11.87 6.67
N ILE A 277 -17.50 11.75 6.36
CA ILE A 277 -16.50 11.23 7.31
C ILE A 277 -16.36 12.14 8.53
N ARG A 278 -16.35 13.46 8.34
CA ARG A 278 -16.33 14.42 9.47
C ARG A 278 -17.55 14.22 10.37
N ARG A 279 -18.72 13.98 9.79
CA ARG A 279 -19.95 13.72 10.52
C ARG A 279 -19.91 12.40 11.29
N LEU A 280 -19.43 11.33 10.65
CA LEU A 280 -19.16 10.05 11.32
C LEU A 280 -18.21 10.23 12.52
N SER A 281 -17.13 10.99 12.35
CA SER A 281 -16.14 11.27 13.40
C SER A 281 -16.63 12.13 14.57
N LYS A 282 -17.83 12.73 14.45
CA LYS A 282 -18.40 13.62 15.47
C LYS A 282 -19.64 13.03 16.13
N GLU A 283 -20.52 12.43 15.35
CA GLU A 283 -21.82 11.94 15.81
C GLU A 283 -21.81 10.45 16.21
N PHE A 284 -20.87 9.67 15.66
CA PHE A 284 -20.88 8.20 15.76
C PHE A 284 -19.55 7.63 16.29
N ILE A 285 -18.72 8.49 16.90
CA ILE A 285 -17.42 8.13 17.46
C ILE A 285 -17.57 7.59 18.90
N GLU A 286 -16.86 6.51 19.20
CA GLU A 286 -16.71 5.93 20.54
C GLU A 286 -15.21 5.88 20.88
N ASP A 287 -14.84 6.28 22.11
CA ASP A 287 -13.44 6.28 22.60
C ASP A 287 -12.45 7.01 21.67
N ASP A 288 -12.92 8.05 20.95
CA ASP A 288 -12.11 8.85 20.02
C ASP A 288 -11.45 8.04 18.88
N TYR A 289 -11.85 6.78 18.68
CA TYR A 289 -11.23 5.86 17.73
C TYR A 289 -12.24 5.03 16.92
N TRP A 290 -13.25 4.48 17.60
CA TRP A 290 -14.24 3.58 17.03
C TRP A 290 -15.38 4.35 16.38
N ILE A 291 -15.84 3.86 15.23
CA ILE A 291 -17.02 4.42 14.56
C ILE A 291 -18.07 3.32 14.54
N ARG A 292 -19.23 3.61 15.14
CA ARG A 292 -20.36 2.69 15.18
C ARG A 292 -21.62 3.39 14.71
N ILE A 293 -22.21 2.88 13.64
CA ILE A 293 -23.39 3.48 13.02
C ILE A 293 -24.39 2.40 12.58
N SER A 294 -25.68 2.62 12.84
CA SER A 294 -26.72 1.70 12.36
C SER A 294 -26.84 1.78 10.82
N THR A 295 -27.29 0.70 10.19
CA THR A 295 -27.54 0.72 8.72
C THR A 295 -28.53 1.81 8.31
N LYS A 296 -29.52 2.11 9.16
CA LYS A 296 -30.54 3.15 8.93
C LYS A 296 -29.94 4.56 9.05
N ASP A 297 -29.11 4.79 10.06
CA ASP A 297 -28.45 6.09 10.25
C ASP A 297 -27.45 6.38 9.15
N LEU A 298 -26.69 5.38 8.69
CA LEU A 298 -25.79 5.57 7.56
C LEU A 298 -26.56 6.00 6.31
N ALA A 299 -27.67 5.33 6.00
CA ALA A 299 -28.51 5.68 4.85
C ALA A 299 -29.09 7.10 4.98
N ARG A 300 -29.54 7.47 6.19
CA ARG A 300 -30.05 8.81 6.50
C ARG A 300 -28.97 9.88 6.31
N VAL A 301 -27.83 9.71 6.95
CA VAL A 301 -26.72 10.68 6.91
C VAL A 301 -26.17 10.80 5.48
N ALA A 302 -26.02 9.70 4.75
CA ALA A 302 -25.61 9.74 3.35
C ALA A 302 -26.59 10.52 2.46
N ALA A 303 -27.90 10.37 2.69
CA ALA A 303 -28.92 11.13 1.95
C ALA A 303 -28.89 12.62 2.30
N GLU A 304 -28.71 12.96 3.58
CA GLU A 304 -28.60 14.35 4.05
C GLU A 304 -27.36 15.06 3.45
N GLU A 305 -26.23 14.36 3.35
CA GLU A 305 -25.01 14.87 2.69
C GLU A 305 -25.09 14.85 1.16
N SER A 306 -26.21 14.40 0.57
CA SER A 306 -26.37 14.23 -0.88
C SER A 306 -25.33 13.30 -1.52
N ALA A 307 -24.90 12.25 -0.80
CA ALA A 307 -23.95 11.27 -1.30
C ALA A 307 -24.51 10.49 -2.49
N ALA A 308 -23.73 10.40 -3.58
CA ALA A 308 -24.09 9.59 -4.73
C ALA A 308 -24.06 8.09 -4.38
N ARG A 309 -24.82 7.28 -5.13
CA ARG A 309 -24.86 5.82 -4.93
C ARG A 309 -23.48 5.17 -5.03
N SER A 310 -22.60 5.70 -5.88
CA SER A 310 -21.22 5.22 -6.02
C SER A 310 -20.38 5.43 -4.76
N LEU A 311 -20.57 6.57 -4.09
CA LEU A 311 -19.88 6.87 -2.83
C LEU A 311 -20.41 5.95 -1.72
N VAL A 312 -21.74 5.82 -1.60
CA VAL A 312 -22.35 4.92 -0.60
C VAL A 312 -21.90 3.47 -0.80
N ALA A 313 -21.91 2.98 -2.04
CA ALA A 313 -21.44 1.63 -2.34
C ALA A 313 -19.95 1.42 -2.03
N ALA A 314 -19.13 2.47 -2.12
CA ALA A 314 -17.71 2.38 -1.80
C ALA A 314 -17.42 2.40 -0.28
N LEU A 315 -18.39 2.77 0.55
CA LEU A 315 -18.23 2.75 2.01
C LEU A 315 -18.29 1.32 2.59
N THR A 316 -18.86 0.38 1.85
CA THR A 316 -19.14 -0.98 2.31
C THR A 316 -18.53 -2.01 1.37
N CYS A 317 -18.04 -3.14 1.90
CA CYS A 317 -17.54 -4.24 1.07
C CYS A 317 -18.71 -5.13 0.63
N GLY A 318 -18.92 -5.26 -0.67
CA GLY A 318 -19.93 -6.16 -1.28
C GLY A 318 -19.33 -7.42 -1.89
N ALA A 319 -18.15 -7.84 -1.43
CA ALA A 319 -17.44 -9.00 -1.93
C ALA A 319 -17.99 -10.31 -1.36
N ASP A 320 -18.00 -11.37 -2.18
CA ASP A 320 -18.45 -12.71 -1.78
C ASP A 320 -17.28 -13.61 -1.38
N THR A 321 -16.08 -13.29 -1.86
CA THR A 321 -14.85 -14.06 -1.60
C THR A 321 -13.85 -13.27 -0.78
N TYR A 322 -12.98 -13.98 -0.07
CA TYR A 322 -11.90 -13.37 0.69
C TYR A 322 -10.89 -12.66 -0.24
N MET A 323 -10.61 -13.24 -1.42
CA MET A 323 -9.77 -12.59 -2.44
C MET A 323 -10.31 -11.21 -2.86
N GLU A 324 -11.62 -11.09 -3.07
CA GLU A 324 -12.25 -9.80 -3.38
C GLU A 324 -12.20 -8.85 -2.18
N CYS A 325 -12.39 -9.34 -0.96
CA CYS A 325 -12.24 -8.55 0.26
C CYS A 325 -10.84 -7.95 0.40
N LEU A 326 -9.79 -8.66 -0.03
CA LEU A 326 -8.41 -8.13 0.00
C LEU A 326 -8.25 -6.90 -0.89
N SER A 327 -9.04 -6.75 -1.94
CA SER A 327 -8.96 -5.62 -2.88
C SER A 327 -9.89 -4.46 -2.50
N SER A 328 -10.55 -4.53 -1.34
CA SER A 328 -11.51 -3.54 -0.88
C SER A 328 -10.85 -2.42 -0.08
N TYR A 329 -11.28 -1.18 -0.35
CA TYR A 329 -10.98 0.01 0.43
C TYR A 329 -12.15 0.47 1.30
N ALA A 330 -13.20 -0.34 1.41
CA ALA A 330 -14.38 -0.01 2.21
C ALA A 330 -13.99 0.18 3.68
N PRO A 331 -14.32 1.32 4.31
CA PRO A 331 -14.01 1.55 5.71
C PRO A 331 -14.98 0.84 6.64
N LEU A 332 -16.21 0.53 6.20
CA LEU A 332 -17.25 -0.02 7.06
C LEU A 332 -17.38 -1.54 6.90
N ALA A 333 -17.31 -2.26 8.02
CA ALA A 333 -17.62 -3.68 8.11
C ALA A 333 -18.99 -3.88 8.78
N LEU A 334 -19.84 -4.72 8.18
CA LEU A 334 -21.19 -4.98 8.68
C LEU A 334 -21.16 -6.06 9.76
N ILE A 335 -21.81 -5.82 10.90
CA ILE A 335 -22.09 -6.84 11.91
C ILE A 335 -23.50 -6.65 12.48
N GLY A 336 -24.35 -7.65 12.28
CA GLY A 336 -25.78 -7.51 12.58
C GLY A 336 -26.41 -6.36 11.80
N ASP A 337 -26.98 -5.38 12.51
CA ASP A 337 -27.62 -4.17 11.96
C ASP A 337 -26.74 -2.90 12.08
N HIS A 338 -25.47 -3.07 12.43
CA HIS A 338 -24.51 -1.98 12.61
C HIS A 338 -23.31 -2.12 11.68
N TYR A 339 -22.77 -0.98 11.26
CA TYR A 339 -21.44 -0.88 10.68
C TYR A 339 -20.45 -0.49 11.75
N LEU A 340 -19.30 -1.16 11.75
CA LEU A 340 -18.13 -0.83 12.54
C LEU A 340 -17.00 -0.35 11.62
N SER A 341 -16.24 0.64 12.10
CA SER A 341 -15.07 1.18 11.44
C SER A 341 -14.14 1.81 12.48
N THR A 342 -12.94 2.20 12.05
CA THR A 342 -12.01 3.00 12.83
C THR A 342 -11.74 4.35 12.17
N VAL A 343 -11.14 5.27 12.93
CA VAL A 343 -10.56 6.50 12.36
C VAL A 343 -9.51 6.20 11.28
N THR A 344 -8.71 5.14 11.45
CA THR A 344 -7.66 4.76 10.49
C THR A 344 -8.25 4.20 9.18
N GLN A 345 -9.34 3.44 9.24
CA GLN A 345 -10.05 2.94 8.06
C GLN A 345 -10.72 4.08 7.28
N LEU A 346 -11.36 5.02 7.97
CA LEU A 346 -11.94 6.20 7.32
C LEU A 346 -10.88 7.11 6.69
N SER A 347 -9.72 7.27 7.35
CA SER A 347 -8.59 8.02 6.77
C SER A 347 -8.13 7.34 5.46
N ARG A 348 -7.86 6.03 5.47
CA ARG A 348 -7.50 5.27 4.25
C ARG A 348 -8.53 5.41 3.14
N PHE A 349 -9.81 5.31 3.49
CA PHE A 349 -10.88 5.50 2.53
C PHE A 349 -10.86 6.91 1.93
N ALA A 350 -10.67 7.95 2.75
CA ALA A 350 -10.53 9.32 2.25
C ALA A 350 -9.35 9.46 1.28
N TYR A 351 -8.18 8.91 1.60
CA TYR A 351 -7.01 8.94 0.73
C TYR A 351 -7.24 8.22 -0.62
N SER A 352 -7.86 7.05 -0.58
CA SER A 352 -8.21 6.26 -1.77
C SER A 352 -9.27 6.97 -2.63
N TRP A 353 -10.32 7.51 -1.99
CA TRP A 353 -11.39 8.25 -2.67
C TRP A 353 -10.85 9.53 -3.31
N ARG A 354 -10.01 10.29 -2.60
CA ARG A 354 -9.26 11.44 -3.14
C ARG A 354 -8.51 11.05 -4.42
N ALA A 355 -7.72 9.97 -4.39
CA ALA A 355 -6.95 9.53 -5.54
C ALA A 355 -7.85 9.23 -6.76
N ARG A 356 -8.96 8.53 -6.54
CA ARG A 356 -9.96 8.21 -7.56
C ARG A 356 -10.63 9.45 -8.17
N ILE A 357 -10.94 10.45 -7.35
CA ILE A 357 -11.57 11.69 -7.81
C ILE A 357 -10.57 12.55 -8.58
N LEU A 358 -9.35 12.72 -8.05
CA LEU A 358 -8.31 13.51 -8.70
C LEU A 358 -7.85 12.89 -10.04
N ASP A 359 -7.90 11.56 -10.18
CA ASP A 359 -7.59 10.92 -11.46
C ASP A 359 -8.51 11.37 -12.60
N ARG A 360 -9.70 11.91 -12.31
CA ARG A 360 -10.58 12.51 -13.33
C ARG A 360 -10.13 13.90 -13.79
N SER A 361 -9.25 14.56 -13.05
CA SER A 361 -8.75 15.91 -13.35
C SER A 361 -7.55 15.86 -14.28
N LYS A 362 -7.71 16.40 -15.50
CA LYS A 362 -6.61 16.44 -16.47
C LYS A 362 -5.44 17.31 -15.97
N ARG A 363 -5.75 18.40 -15.25
CA ARG A 363 -4.73 19.27 -14.64
C ARG A 363 -3.91 18.50 -13.61
N PHE A 364 -4.56 17.73 -12.75
CA PHE A 364 -3.87 16.87 -11.78
C PHE A 364 -2.98 15.84 -12.46
N GLN A 365 -3.50 15.12 -13.46
CA GLN A 365 -2.72 14.12 -14.21
C GLN A 365 -1.43 14.72 -14.81
N ILE A 366 -1.51 15.93 -15.37
CA ILE A 366 -0.35 16.61 -15.95
C ILE A 366 0.63 17.02 -14.84
N ARG A 367 0.15 17.64 -13.76
CA ARG A 367 0.99 18.12 -12.66
C ARG A 367 1.70 16.97 -11.95
N ALA A 368 1.01 15.88 -11.67
CA ALA A 368 1.58 14.65 -11.10
C ALA A 368 2.58 13.97 -12.05
N GLY A 369 2.45 14.16 -13.37
CA GLY A 369 3.43 13.73 -14.36
C GLY A 369 4.79 14.42 -14.14
N PHE A 370 4.80 15.75 -14.11
CA PHE A 370 6.02 16.52 -13.87
C PHE A 370 6.66 16.22 -12.51
N MET A 371 5.86 16.08 -11.47
CA MET A 371 6.38 15.73 -10.14
C MET A 371 7.03 14.35 -10.13
N PHE A 372 6.47 13.39 -10.88
CA PHE A 372 7.07 12.08 -11.03
C PHE A 372 8.42 12.14 -11.77
N GLU A 373 8.56 13.03 -12.75
CA GLU A 373 9.87 13.27 -13.41
C GLU A 373 10.91 13.76 -12.41
N ASP A 374 10.55 14.70 -11.52
CA ASP A 374 11.47 15.20 -10.49
C ASP A 374 11.89 14.11 -9.51
N VAL A 375 10.94 13.27 -9.06
CA VAL A 375 11.24 12.12 -8.20
C VAL A 375 12.17 11.11 -8.90
N VAL A 376 12.04 10.93 -10.23
CA VAL A 376 12.97 10.08 -11.00
C VAL A 376 14.35 10.72 -11.10
N LYS A 377 14.47 12.04 -11.32
CA LYS A 377 15.76 12.75 -11.33
C LYS A 377 16.53 12.52 -10.03
N ASP A 378 15.89 12.78 -8.89
CA ASP A 378 16.48 12.58 -7.56
C ASP A 378 16.96 11.13 -7.36
N ALA A 379 16.21 10.15 -7.86
CA ALA A 379 16.56 8.74 -7.75
C ALA A 379 17.74 8.35 -8.65
N LEU A 380 17.87 8.95 -9.83
CA LEU A 380 18.99 8.74 -10.74
C LEU A 380 20.28 9.38 -10.20
N GLU A 381 20.19 10.59 -9.63
CA GLU A 381 21.35 11.27 -9.03
C GLU A 381 21.98 10.47 -7.89
N LYS A 382 21.13 9.86 -7.03
CA LYS A 382 21.59 8.94 -5.97
C LYS A 382 22.34 7.71 -6.48
N GLN A 383 22.22 7.40 -7.78
CA GLN A 383 22.86 6.29 -8.45
C GLN A 383 24.02 6.74 -9.37
N GLY A 384 24.48 7.98 -9.25
CA GLY A 384 25.65 8.49 -9.97
C GLY A 384 25.37 9.01 -11.38
N PHE A 385 24.11 9.19 -11.76
CA PHE A 385 23.75 9.87 -13.01
C PHE A 385 23.76 11.39 -12.83
N ILE A 386 24.23 12.11 -13.85
CA ILE A 386 24.23 13.57 -13.88
C ILE A 386 23.04 14.03 -14.72
N VAL A 387 21.98 14.52 -14.08
CA VAL A 387 20.78 15.05 -14.75
C VAL A 387 21.11 16.32 -15.54
N GLN A 388 20.62 16.40 -16.77
CA GLN A 388 20.80 17.53 -17.66
C GLN A 388 19.58 18.45 -17.63
N ASP A 389 19.79 19.75 -17.70
CA ASP A 389 18.72 20.74 -17.84
C ASP A 389 18.21 20.80 -19.30
N ILE A 390 17.59 19.71 -19.74
CA ILE A 390 17.02 19.54 -21.09
C ILE A 390 15.56 19.12 -20.96
N VAL A 391 14.67 20.08 -21.13
CA VAL A 391 13.21 19.84 -21.16
C VAL A 391 12.69 19.78 -22.59
N ARG A 392 13.31 20.52 -23.53
CA ARG A 392 12.81 20.63 -24.91
C ARG A 392 13.93 20.94 -25.92
N ILE A 393 13.92 20.24 -27.05
CA ILE A 393 14.79 20.51 -28.22
C ILE A 393 13.92 20.52 -29.47
N ASN A 394 13.99 21.57 -30.28
CA ASN A 394 13.25 21.69 -31.54
C ASN A 394 11.74 21.37 -31.41
N ARG A 395 11.10 21.91 -30.37
CA ARG A 395 9.69 21.68 -30.00
C ARG A 395 9.35 20.25 -29.57
N GLN A 396 10.32 19.35 -29.45
CA GLN A 396 10.15 18.03 -28.87
C GLN A 396 10.52 18.04 -27.40
N GLU A 397 9.61 17.53 -26.57
CA GLU A 397 9.80 17.40 -25.13
C GLU A 397 10.56 16.12 -24.80
N PHE A 398 11.38 16.20 -23.76
CA PHE A 398 12.11 15.10 -23.15
C PHE A 398 11.84 15.16 -21.64
N ASP A 399 11.46 14.03 -21.05
CA ASP A 399 11.07 13.97 -19.65
C ASP A 399 12.31 14.12 -18.74
N VAL A 400 13.23 13.14 -18.78
CA VAL A 400 14.47 13.17 -18.00
C VAL A 400 15.64 12.78 -18.89
N VAL A 401 16.59 13.70 -19.07
CA VAL A 401 17.86 13.44 -19.75
C VAL A 401 18.95 13.43 -18.71
N SER A 402 19.75 12.37 -18.67
CA SER A 402 20.88 12.25 -17.74
C SER A 402 22.12 11.71 -18.45
N MET A 403 23.27 11.79 -17.78
CA MET A 403 24.53 11.25 -18.28
C MET A 403 25.19 10.36 -17.24
N ARG A 404 25.77 9.26 -17.69
CA ARG A 404 26.64 8.40 -16.88
C ARG A 404 27.65 7.73 -17.80
N ASP A 405 28.92 7.72 -17.40
CA ASP A 405 30.02 7.07 -18.13
C ASP A 405 30.12 7.46 -19.61
N GLY A 406 29.92 8.75 -19.91
CA GLY A 406 29.99 9.29 -21.28
C GLY A 406 28.79 8.95 -22.17
N ILE A 407 27.73 8.35 -21.62
CA ILE A 407 26.52 7.94 -22.33
C ILE A 407 25.36 8.84 -21.89
N VAL A 408 24.58 9.31 -22.86
CA VAL A 408 23.32 10.01 -22.59
C VAL A 408 22.21 8.99 -22.35
N TRP A 409 21.54 9.09 -21.22
CA TRP A 409 20.38 8.30 -20.87
C TRP A 409 19.11 9.16 -20.98
N ASN A 410 18.35 8.92 -22.04
CA ASN A 410 17.03 9.52 -22.25
C ASN A 410 15.97 8.63 -21.57
N VAL A 411 15.40 9.12 -20.48
CA VAL A 411 14.49 8.38 -19.61
C VAL A 411 13.09 8.95 -19.76
N GLN A 412 12.18 8.16 -20.32
CA GLN A 412 10.77 8.49 -20.39
C GLN A 412 10.06 8.11 -19.10
N CYS A 413 9.30 9.02 -18.51
CA CYS A 413 8.49 8.79 -17.32
C CYS A 413 7.04 8.49 -17.72
N LYS A 414 6.45 7.44 -17.13
CA LYS A 414 5.05 7.07 -17.33
C LYS A 414 4.32 6.92 -16.00
N ASN A 415 3.50 7.93 -15.71
CA ASN A 415 2.61 7.96 -14.57
C ASN A 415 1.19 7.60 -15.04
N ASN A 416 0.87 6.32 -15.23
CA ASN A 416 -0.46 5.87 -15.69
C ASN A 416 -1.24 5.25 -14.54
N PHE A 417 -2.23 5.96 -13.97
CA PHE A 417 -3.01 5.41 -12.84
C PHE A 417 -3.71 4.12 -13.21
N VAL A 418 -3.64 3.21 -12.25
CA VAL A 418 -4.37 1.95 -12.23
C VAL A 418 -5.14 1.93 -10.93
N ASP A 419 -6.45 1.75 -11.06
CA ASP A 419 -7.25 1.35 -9.91
C ASP A 419 -6.91 -0.12 -9.62
N LEU A 420 -5.90 -0.35 -8.78
CA LEU A 420 -5.37 -1.70 -8.47
C LEU A 420 -6.45 -2.61 -7.91
N ALA A 421 -7.41 -2.05 -7.14
CA ALA A 421 -8.58 -2.77 -6.65
C ALA A 421 -9.42 -3.42 -7.76
N ARG A 422 -9.33 -2.94 -9.01
CA ARG A 422 -10.06 -3.50 -10.16
C ARG A 422 -9.30 -4.56 -10.94
N VAL A 423 -8.00 -4.74 -10.68
CA VAL A 423 -7.14 -5.65 -11.44
C VAL A 423 -6.49 -6.72 -10.56
N ASP A 424 -6.37 -6.49 -9.25
CA ASP A 424 -5.75 -7.43 -8.32
C ASP A 424 -6.51 -8.75 -8.23
N SER A 425 -7.85 -8.72 -8.23
CA SER A 425 -8.68 -9.94 -8.15
C SER A 425 -8.96 -10.62 -9.50
N ASP A 426 -8.62 -10.00 -10.63
CA ASP A 426 -8.89 -10.53 -11.98
C ASP A 426 -7.62 -10.58 -12.84
N ALA A 427 -6.99 -11.76 -12.86
CA ALA A 427 -5.76 -12.00 -13.62
C ALA A 427 -5.92 -11.79 -15.14
N VAL A 428 -7.11 -12.08 -15.68
CA VAL A 428 -7.38 -11.92 -17.13
C VAL A 428 -7.51 -10.43 -17.47
N ALA A 429 -8.21 -9.66 -16.64
CA ALA A 429 -8.29 -8.21 -16.79
C ALA A 429 -6.91 -7.56 -16.65
N PHE A 430 -6.12 -8.00 -15.68
CA PHE A 430 -4.74 -7.55 -15.50
C PHE A 430 -3.88 -7.84 -16.73
N ALA A 431 -3.88 -9.08 -17.27
CA ALA A 431 -3.08 -9.43 -18.44
C ALA A 431 -3.43 -8.57 -19.67
N ARG A 432 -4.71 -8.32 -19.91
CA ARG A 432 -5.18 -7.43 -21.00
C ARG A 432 -4.73 -5.99 -20.78
N TYR A 433 -4.80 -5.51 -19.54
CA TYR A 433 -4.31 -4.19 -19.16
C TYR A 433 -2.79 -4.08 -19.39
N ASN A 434 -2.02 -5.02 -18.84
CA ASN A 434 -0.57 -5.07 -18.92
C ASN A 434 -0.08 -5.08 -20.39
N ARG A 435 -0.69 -5.89 -21.26
CA ARG A 435 -0.36 -5.91 -22.69
C ARG A 435 -0.54 -4.55 -23.36
N ARG A 436 -1.59 -3.80 -22.99
CA ARG A 436 -1.81 -2.45 -23.54
C ARG A 436 -0.74 -1.47 -23.06
N LEU A 437 -0.33 -1.57 -21.79
CA LEU A 437 0.76 -0.76 -21.25
C LEU A 437 2.08 -1.04 -21.94
N VAL A 438 2.52 -2.30 -22.01
CA VAL A 438 3.80 -2.69 -22.60
C VAL A 438 3.90 -2.18 -24.04
N ARG A 439 2.86 -2.40 -24.85
CA ARG A 439 2.81 -1.86 -26.22
C ARG A 439 2.89 -0.35 -26.30
N ALA A 440 2.30 0.37 -25.34
CA ALA A 440 2.39 1.83 -25.28
C ALA A 440 3.80 2.29 -24.87
N TYR A 441 4.45 1.58 -23.96
CA TYR A 441 5.80 1.85 -23.49
C TYR A 441 6.85 1.58 -24.57
N GLU A 442 6.75 0.46 -25.28
CA GLU A 442 7.60 0.14 -26.42
C GLU A 442 7.49 1.19 -27.54
N LYS A 443 6.26 1.63 -27.84
CA LYS A 443 6.04 2.73 -28.79
C LYS A 443 6.68 4.04 -28.31
N ALA A 444 6.66 4.32 -27.01
CA ALA A 444 7.34 5.48 -26.45
C ALA A 444 8.87 5.36 -26.61
N LEU A 445 9.46 4.20 -26.32
CA LEU A 445 10.89 3.95 -26.52
C LEU A 445 11.31 4.10 -28.00
N ILE A 446 10.52 3.57 -28.94
CA ILE A 446 10.77 3.75 -30.39
C ILE A 446 10.72 5.23 -30.77
N LYS A 447 9.73 5.96 -30.24
CA LYS A 447 9.59 7.41 -30.48
C LYS A 447 10.81 8.17 -29.98
N GLU A 448 11.35 7.81 -28.82
CA GLU A 448 12.56 8.42 -28.26
C GLU A 448 13.81 8.08 -29.06
N ARG A 449 13.94 6.83 -29.53
CA ARG A 449 15.03 6.40 -30.43
C ARG A 449 15.03 7.19 -31.74
N ASN A 450 13.86 7.40 -32.34
CA ASN A 450 13.73 8.21 -33.55
C ASN A 450 14.14 9.70 -33.37
N ARG A 451 14.29 10.15 -32.11
CA ARG A 451 14.65 11.52 -31.73
C ARG A 451 16.07 11.63 -31.16
N GLU A 452 16.81 10.54 -31.04
CA GLU A 452 18.13 10.52 -30.40
C GLU A 452 19.13 11.51 -31.03
N HIS A 453 19.02 11.74 -32.34
CA HIS A 453 19.86 12.71 -33.07
C HIS A 453 19.77 14.13 -32.50
N LEU A 454 18.62 14.51 -31.92
CA LEU A 454 18.44 15.81 -31.26
C LEU A 454 19.32 15.93 -30.03
N LEU A 455 19.41 14.85 -29.23
CA LEU A 455 20.26 14.79 -28.04
C LEU A 455 21.73 14.74 -28.42
N ARG A 456 22.10 13.95 -29.46
CA ARG A 456 23.47 13.90 -29.97
C ARG A 456 23.99 15.27 -30.38
N ILE A 457 23.21 16.01 -31.17
CA ILE A 457 23.58 17.36 -31.63
C ILE A 457 23.66 18.33 -30.45
N LYS A 458 22.71 18.25 -29.50
CA LYS A 458 22.62 19.20 -28.38
C LYS A 458 23.75 19.01 -27.35
N LEU A 459 24.13 17.77 -27.07
CA LEU A 459 25.12 17.42 -26.05
C LEU A 459 26.52 17.13 -26.62
N GLY A 460 26.65 16.96 -27.94
CA GLY A 460 27.91 16.60 -28.57
C GLY A 460 28.38 15.17 -28.26
N ILE A 461 27.46 14.30 -27.82
CA ILE A 461 27.74 12.92 -27.40
C ILE A 461 27.09 11.96 -28.40
N GLU A 462 27.84 10.98 -28.89
CA GLU A 462 27.36 10.02 -29.88
C GLU A 462 26.50 8.90 -29.26
N PHE A 463 26.83 8.46 -28.04
CA PHE A 463 26.14 7.34 -27.40
C PHE A 463 24.91 7.82 -26.64
N VAL A 464 23.73 7.41 -27.12
CA VAL A 464 22.44 7.69 -26.49
C VAL A 464 21.74 6.36 -26.24
N GLN A 465 21.24 6.17 -25.03
CA GLN A 465 20.43 5.03 -24.61
C GLN A 465 19.06 5.51 -24.13
N HIS A 466 18.06 4.65 -24.31
CA HIS A 466 16.67 4.95 -23.98
C HIS A 466 16.16 3.98 -22.93
N MET A 467 15.56 4.54 -21.88
CA MET A 467 14.92 3.81 -20.78
C MET A 467 13.53 4.40 -20.55
N LEU A 468 12.65 3.64 -19.90
CA LEU A 468 11.34 4.08 -19.48
C LEU A 468 11.13 3.69 -18.02
N VAL A 469 10.68 4.64 -17.21
CA VAL A 469 10.31 4.41 -15.82
C VAL A 469 8.79 4.53 -15.68
N SER A 470 8.16 3.44 -15.23
CA SER A 470 6.72 3.40 -14.93
C SER A 470 6.47 3.59 -13.44
N ARG A 471 5.57 4.49 -13.07
CA ARG A 471 5.14 4.66 -11.67
C ARG A 471 4.39 3.43 -11.14
N PHE A 472 3.66 2.75 -12.03
CA PHE A 472 2.80 1.62 -11.69
C PHE A 472 3.40 0.29 -12.17
N PRO A 473 2.99 -0.84 -11.58
CA PRO A 473 3.54 -2.16 -11.88
C PRO A 473 3.30 -2.55 -13.35
N VAL A 474 4.29 -3.22 -13.95
CA VAL A 474 4.21 -3.77 -15.31
C VAL A 474 5.00 -5.07 -15.39
N VAL A 475 4.45 -6.08 -16.06
CA VAL A 475 5.11 -7.35 -16.38
C VAL A 475 5.64 -7.28 -17.80
N THR A 476 6.95 -7.38 -17.97
CA THR A 476 7.64 -7.24 -19.26
C THR A 476 9.02 -7.87 -19.19
N ASP A 477 9.50 -8.41 -20.31
CA ASP A 477 10.88 -8.89 -20.49
C ASP A 477 11.80 -7.80 -21.07
N ASN A 478 11.24 -6.71 -21.61
CA ASN A 478 12.01 -5.57 -22.09
C ASN A 478 12.85 -4.93 -20.96
N PRO A 479 14.20 -5.03 -21.00
CA PRO A 479 15.07 -4.56 -19.92
C PRO A 479 15.11 -3.04 -19.78
N ARG A 480 14.60 -2.31 -20.78
CA ARG A 480 14.54 -0.86 -20.80
C ARG A 480 13.33 -0.29 -20.05
N ILE A 481 12.40 -1.13 -19.61
CA ILE A 481 11.22 -0.72 -18.84
C ILE A 481 11.46 -1.05 -17.37
N VAL A 482 11.50 -0.02 -16.53
CA VAL A 482 11.77 -0.11 -15.08
C VAL A 482 10.53 0.34 -14.32
N VAL A 483 10.07 -0.44 -13.35
CA VAL A 483 9.03 0.01 -12.41
C VAL A 483 9.70 0.86 -11.33
N PHE A 484 9.07 1.98 -10.96
CA PHE A 484 9.64 2.93 -10.01
C PHE A 484 9.89 2.32 -8.61
N SER A 485 9.11 1.33 -8.18
CA SER A 485 9.38 0.59 -6.94
C SER A 485 10.75 -0.12 -6.93
N ARG A 486 11.36 -0.34 -8.10
CA ARG A 486 12.72 -0.89 -8.30
C ARG A 486 13.69 0.14 -8.84
N ILE A 487 13.43 1.45 -8.65
CA ILE A 487 14.28 2.51 -9.21
C ILE A 487 15.72 2.44 -8.69
N THR A 488 15.96 1.88 -7.49
CA THR A 488 17.29 1.66 -6.92
C THR A 488 18.15 0.67 -7.70
N GLU A 489 17.56 -0.13 -8.59
CA GLU A 489 18.26 -1.06 -9.49
C GLU A 489 18.58 -0.42 -10.85
N PHE A 490 18.25 0.86 -11.08
CA PHE A 490 18.33 1.47 -12.40
C PHE A 490 19.75 1.45 -12.98
N ALA A 491 20.76 1.78 -12.17
CA ALA A 491 22.16 1.72 -12.57
C ALA A 491 22.58 0.33 -13.07
N ALA A 492 22.25 -0.71 -12.31
CA ALA A 492 22.58 -2.09 -12.68
C ALA A 492 21.85 -2.53 -13.96
N ARG A 493 20.58 -2.11 -14.13
CA ARG A 493 19.80 -2.38 -15.35
C ARG A 493 20.37 -1.64 -16.57
N ALA A 494 20.78 -0.39 -16.39
CA ALA A 494 21.44 0.40 -17.42
C ALA A 494 22.72 -0.30 -17.92
N ASP A 495 23.56 -0.79 -17.00
CA ASP A 495 24.78 -1.52 -17.32
C ASP A 495 24.46 -2.84 -18.07
N GLY A 496 23.40 -3.54 -17.66
CA GLY A 496 22.87 -4.73 -18.35
C GLY A 496 22.38 -4.46 -19.79
N VAL A 497 21.80 -3.28 -20.04
CA VAL A 497 21.35 -2.88 -21.38
C VAL A 497 22.54 -2.63 -22.32
N LEU A 498 23.64 -2.07 -21.81
CA LEU A 498 24.86 -1.84 -22.60
C LEU A 498 25.50 -3.16 -23.02
N THR A 499 25.69 -4.08 -22.07
CA THR A 499 26.27 -5.40 -22.33
C THR A 499 25.47 -6.20 -23.36
N ALA A 500 24.12 -6.16 -23.31
CA ALA A 500 23.28 -6.80 -24.32
C ALA A 500 23.45 -6.17 -25.72
N SER A 501 23.63 -4.84 -25.81
CA SER A 501 23.78 -4.13 -27.09
C SER A 501 25.13 -4.42 -27.77
N GLU A 502 26.19 -4.69 -26.99
CA GLU A 502 27.51 -5.10 -27.50
C GLU A 502 27.51 -6.54 -28.06
N VAL A 503 26.70 -7.43 -27.46
CA VAL A 503 26.54 -8.82 -27.95
C VAL A 503 25.76 -8.85 -29.26
N GLU A 504 24.72 -8.03 -29.42
CA GLU A 504 23.98 -7.95 -30.70
C GLU A 504 24.82 -7.37 -31.84
N SER A 505 25.78 -6.48 -31.56
CA SER A 505 26.66 -5.88 -32.56
C SER A 505 27.87 -6.74 -32.93
N SER A 506 28.22 -7.75 -32.12
CA SER A 506 29.31 -8.70 -32.39
C SER A 506 28.85 -9.97 -33.13
N HIS A 507 27.55 -10.13 -33.37
CA HIS A 507 26.94 -11.24 -34.13
C HIS A 507 26.44 -10.84 -35.53
N VAL A 508 26.81 -9.66 -36.03
CA VAL A 508 26.50 -9.18 -37.40
C VAL A 508 27.71 -9.31 -38.32
#